data_AF-A0A7C8Z0N0-F1
#
_entry.id   AF-A0A7C8Z0N0-F1
#
_cell.length_a   1.000
_cell.length_b   1.000
_cell.length_c   1.000
_cell.angle_alpha   90.00
_cell.angle_beta   90.00
_cell.angle_gamma   90.00
#
_symmetry.space_group_name_H-M   'P 1'
#
loop_
_entity.id
_entity.type
_entity.pdbx_description
1 polymer ?
#
loop_
_entity_poly.entity_id
_entity_poly.type
_entity_poly.pdbx_seq_one_letter_code
_entity_poly.pdbx_strand_id
1 'polypeptide(L)'
;MGLRGNHLCVENAMKNCCPICYEYLFDSIKGTTVMSCGHTIHMECYREMLDQKQYRCPICSKSTLDMSRSWERLDQEIAGTVMPDEYRYEVMILCNDCSTTSRAKFHIFGHKC
;
A
#
# COMPACT_ATOMS: atom_id res chain seq x y z
N MET A 1 -14.23 17.70 -2.04
CA MET A 1 -13.76 17.77 -3.45
C MET A 1 -14.61 16.83 -4.27
N GLY A 2 -15.29 17.33 -5.30
CA GLY A 2 -16.11 16.49 -6.18
C GLY A 2 -15.24 15.75 -7.20
N LEU A 3 -15.58 14.49 -7.50
CA LEU A 3 -14.85 13.63 -8.44
C LEU A 3 -15.08 14.01 -9.92
N ARG A 4 -15.87 15.05 -10.20
CA ARG A 4 -16.26 15.43 -11.56
C ARG A 4 -15.08 16.04 -12.33
N GLY A 5 -14.67 15.40 -13.42
CA GLY A 5 -13.65 15.89 -14.36
C GLY A 5 -12.20 15.53 -14.03
N ASN A 6 -11.90 15.03 -12.83
CA ASN A 6 -10.53 14.74 -12.38
C ASN A 6 -10.33 13.31 -11.86
N HIS A 7 -11.32 12.43 -12.03
CA HIS A 7 -11.19 11.02 -11.61
C HIS A 7 -10.71 10.16 -12.78
N LEU A 8 -9.84 9.20 -12.47
CA LEU A 8 -9.58 8.08 -13.36
C LEU A 8 -10.77 7.11 -13.23
N CYS A 9 -11.60 7.01 -14.27
CA CYS A 9 -12.69 6.04 -14.29
C CYS A 9 -12.10 4.63 -14.42
N VAL A 10 -12.38 3.79 -13.43
CA VAL A 10 -12.03 2.36 -13.48
C VAL A 10 -13.33 1.59 -13.71
N GLU A 11 -13.50 1.09 -14.93
CA GLU A 11 -14.66 0.26 -15.25
C GLU A 11 -14.71 -0.98 -14.35
N ASN A 12 -15.93 -1.36 -13.95
CA ASN A 12 -16.16 -2.55 -13.13
C ASN A 12 -15.45 -2.55 -11.76
N ALA A 13 -15.06 -1.39 -11.22
CA ALA A 13 -14.37 -1.28 -9.94
C ALA A 13 -15.11 -1.97 -8.77
N MET A 14 -16.45 -2.02 -8.82
CA MET A 14 -17.32 -2.67 -7.82
C MET A 14 -17.77 -4.08 -8.20
N LYS A 15 -17.43 -4.61 -9.38
CA LYS A 15 -17.82 -5.97 -9.80
C LYS A 15 -16.89 -7.03 -9.19
N ASN A 16 -16.65 -6.93 -7.89
CA ASN A 16 -15.80 -7.82 -7.10
C ASN A 16 -16.34 -7.92 -5.67
N CYS A 17 -15.85 -8.89 -4.90
CA CYS A 17 -16.14 -8.98 -3.47
C CYS A 17 -15.16 -8.16 -2.64
N CYS A 18 -15.65 -7.60 -1.53
CA CYS A 18 -14.78 -6.96 -0.55
C CYS A 18 -13.82 -8.01 0.05
N PRO A 19 -12.50 -7.81 0.03
CA PRO A 19 -11.52 -8.78 0.53
C PRO A 19 -11.53 -8.95 2.06
N ILE A 20 -12.26 -8.10 2.78
CA ILE A 20 -12.34 -8.13 4.24
C ILE A 20 -13.57 -8.93 4.70
N CYS A 21 -14.77 -8.58 4.21
CA CYS A 21 -16.02 -9.23 4.61
C CYS A 21 -16.58 -10.24 3.59
N TYR A 22 -15.95 -10.37 2.42
CA TYR A 22 -16.34 -11.27 1.32
C TYR A 22 -17.71 -11.02 0.68
N GLU A 23 -18.41 -9.96 1.08
CA GLU A 23 -19.65 -9.52 0.45
C GLU A 23 -19.38 -8.85 -0.90
N TYR A 24 -20.29 -9.06 -1.86
CA TYR A 24 -20.21 -8.47 -3.18
C TYR A 24 -20.48 -6.97 -3.14
N LEU A 25 -19.58 -6.16 -3.70
CA LEU A 25 -19.60 -4.70 -3.54
C LEU A 25 -20.76 -4.04 -4.29
N PHE A 26 -21.16 -4.58 -5.45
CA PHE A 26 -22.18 -3.96 -6.31
C PHE A 26 -23.60 -4.12 -5.76
N ASP A 27 -23.93 -5.25 -5.14
CA ASP A 27 -25.26 -5.52 -4.58
C ASP A 27 -25.41 -5.07 -3.12
N SER A 28 -24.31 -4.64 -2.49
CA SER A 28 -24.28 -4.21 -1.09
C SER A 28 -24.86 -2.80 -0.91
N ILE A 29 -25.62 -2.60 0.16
CA ILE A 29 -26.07 -1.27 0.60
C ILE A 29 -25.00 -0.48 1.38
N LYS A 30 -23.87 -1.14 1.73
CA LYS A 30 -22.79 -0.52 2.49
C LYS A 30 -22.01 0.43 1.59
N GLY A 31 -21.64 1.60 2.13
CA GLY A 31 -20.81 2.55 1.39
C GLY A 31 -19.45 1.95 1.01
N THR A 32 -18.95 2.31 -0.17
CA THR A 32 -17.64 1.87 -0.68
C THR A 32 -16.64 3.02 -0.75
N THR A 33 -15.37 2.68 -0.73
CA THR A 33 -14.25 3.62 -0.94
C THR A 33 -13.26 3.06 -1.93
N VAL A 34 -12.66 3.94 -2.72
CA VAL A 34 -11.58 3.63 -3.65
C VAL A 34 -10.27 4.02 -2.96
N MET A 35 -9.39 3.05 -2.75
CA MET A 35 -8.07 3.28 -2.17
C MET A 35 -7.15 4.00 -3.17
N SER A 36 -6.04 4.57 -2.71
CA SER A 36 -5.03 5.24 -3.55
C SER A 36 -4.51 4.37 -4.71
N CYS A 37 -4.49 3.05 -4.53
CA CYS A 37 -4.10 2.07 -5.55
C CYS A 37 -5.20 1.75 -6.58
N GLY A 38 -6.41 2.31 -6.45
CA GLY A 38 -7.55 2.10 -7.34
C GLY A 38 -8.48 0.94 -6.97
N HIS A 39 -8.12 0.08 -6.02
CA HIS A 39 -8.99 -1.00 -5.56
C HIS A 39 -10.10 -0.50 -4.65
N THR A 40 -11.29 -1.10 -4.77
CA THR A 40 -12.51 -0.69 -4.06
C THR A 40 -12.84 -1.68 -2.96
N ILE A 41 -13.15 -1.19 -1.75
CA ILE A 41 -13.63 -1.99 -0.62
C ILE A 41 -14.74 -1.24 0.14
N HIS A 42 -15.44 -1.89 1.07
CA HIS A 42 -16.40 -1.21 1.95
C HIS A 42 -15.71 -0.17 2.85
N MET A 43 -16.36 0.96 3.06
CA MET A 43 -15.89 2.05 3.94
C MET A 43 -15.60 1.58 5.37
N GLU A 44 -16.51 0.78 5.93
CA GLU A 44 -16.37 0.24 7.29
C GLU A 44 -15.18 -0.71 7.39
N CYS A 45 -15.04 -1.61 6.41
CA CYS A 45 -13.89 -2.50 6.31
C CYS A 45 -12.57 -1.74 6.14
N TYR A 46 -12.57 -0.64 5.38
CA TYR A 46 -11.39 0.23 5.26
C TYR A 46 -11.05 0.89 6.60
N ARG A 47 -12.04 1.40 7.33
CA ARG A 47 -11.82 2.02 8.64
C ARG A 47 -11.27 1.02 9.65
N GLU A 48 -11.82 -0.19 9.69
CA GLU A 48 -11.33 -1.28 10.55
C GLU A 48 -9.87 -1.64 10.21
N MET A 49 -9.54 -1.72 8.92
CA MET A 49 -8.18 -1.95 8.43
C MET A 49 -7.21 -0.88 8.98
N LEU A 50 -7.60 0.41 8.94
CA LEU A 50 -6.81 1.51 9.48
C LEU A 50 -6.66 1.43 11.01
N ASP A 51 -7.74 1.09 11.74
CA ASP A 51 -7.72 0.97 13.21
C ASP A 51 -6.78 -0.16 13.68
N GLN A 52 -6.72 -1.25 12.91
CA GLN A 52 -5.78 -2.35 13.11
C GLN A 52 -4.36 -2.07 12.59
N LYS A 53 -4.08 -0.83 12.15
CA LYS A 53 -2.78 -0.40 11.58
C LYS A 53 -2.37 -1.19 10.33
N GLN A 54 -3.32 -1.72 9.59
CA GLN A 54 -3.10 -2.39 8.32
C GLN A 54 -3.21 -1.33 7.21
N TYR A 55 -2.07 -0.82 6.75
CA TYR A 55 -2.03 0.29 5.79
C TYR A 55 -1.78 -0.17 4.35
N ARG A 56 -1.81 -1.48 4.11
CA ARG A 56 -1.55 -2.06 2.79
C ARG A 56 -2.85 -2.59 2.20
N CYS A 57 -3.05 -2.32 0.92
CA CYS A 57 -4.16 -2.87 0.17
C CYS A 57 -4.09 -4.41 0.21
N PRO A 58 -5.16 -5.11 0.65
CA PRO A 58 -5.17 -6.56 0.71
C PRO A 58 -5.14 -7.24 -0.66
N ILE A 59 -5.32 -6.49 -1.76
CA ILE A 59 -5.35 -7.01 -3.12
C ILE A 59 -3.99 -6.89 -3.81
N CYS A 60 -3.27 -5.78 -3.61
CA CYS A 60 -2.01 -5.50 -4.32
C CYS A 60 -0.84 -5.08 -3.43
N SER A 61 -1.00 -5.08 -2.11
CA SER A 61 0.02 -4.72 -1.11
C SER A 61 0.56 -3.29 -1.16
N LYS A 62 0.01 -2.41 -2.03
CA LYS A 62 0.32 -0.97 -2.04
C LYS A 62 -0.18 -0.27 -0.78
N SER A 63 0.59 0.69 -0.30
CA SER A 63 0.23 1.59 0.78
C SER A 63 -1.02 2.40 0.42
N THR A 64 -2.01 2.44 1.31
CA THR A 64 -3.32 3.06 1.07
C THR A 64 -3.40 4.51 1.58
N LEU A 65 -2.38 4.96 2.29
CA LEU A 65 -2.19 6.32 2.81
C LEU A 65 -0.74 6.77 2.60
N ASP A 66 -0.50 8.06 2.83
CA ASP A 66 0.85 8.61 2.84
C ASP A 66 1.67 8.03 4.00
N MET A 67 2.70 7.27 3.66
CA MET A 67 3.63 6.63 4.59
C MET A 67 4.97 7.39 4.69
N SER A 68 5.07 8.60 4.15
CA SER A 68 6.28 9.44 4.14
C SER A 68 7.01 9.47 5.49
N ARG A 69 6.29 9.77 6.57
CA ARG A 69 6.85 9.80 7.94
C ARG A 69 7.40 8.44 8.40
N SER A 70 6.76 7.34 8.00
CA SER A 70 7.25 6.00 8.33
C SER A 70 8.52 5.67 7.56
N TRP A 71 8.62 6.07 6.29
CA TRP A 71 9.83 5.91 5.49
C TRP A 71 10.98 6.78 6.02
N GLU A 72 10.71 8.04 6.40
CA GLU A 72 11.72 8.91 7.03
C GLU A 72 12.29 8.30 8.31
N ARG A 73 11.44 7.68 9.13
CA ARG A 73 11.90 6.98 10.33
C ARG A 73 12.78 5.78 9.96
N LEU A 74 12.39 4.98 8.97
CA LEU A 74 13.22 3.86 8.50
C LEU A 74 14.58 4.34 7.97
N ASP A 75 14.62 5.45 7.25
CA ASP A 75 15.87 6.06 6.77
C ASP A 75 16.81 6.42 7.92
N GLN A 76 16.28 6.94 9.03
CA GLN A 76 17.06 7.25 10.23
C GLN A 76 17.62 5.98 10.89
N GLU A 77 16.82 4.93 11.02
CA GLU A 77 17.25 3.64 11.60
C GLU A 77 18.35 2.98 10.74
N ILE A 78 18.22 3.06 9.41
CA ILE A 78 19.23 2.60 8.44
C ILE A 78 20.53 3.40 8.60
N ALA A 79 20.46 4.73 8.66
CA ALA A 79 21.63 5.57 8.83
C ALA A 79 22.34 5.35 10.19
N GLY A 80 21.57 5.03 11.23
CA GLY A 80 22.09 4.73 12.57
C GLY A 80 22.69 3.33 12.71
N THR A 81 22.42 2.41 11.77
CA THR A 81 22.84 1.01 11.85
C THR A 81 23.74 0.64 10.68
N VAL A 82 25.06 0.82 10.85
CA VAL A 82 26.02 0.48 9.79
C VAL A 82 26.08 -1.04 9.62
N MET A 83 25.83 -1.51 8.39
CA MET A 83 25.94 -2.94 8.07
C MET A 83 27.41 -3.41 8.12
N PRO A 84 27.68 -4.62 8.65
CA PRO A 84 29.00 -5.26 8.56
C PRO A 84 29.43 -5.45 7.10
N ASP A 85 30.74 -5.47 6.84
CA ASP A 85 31.29 -5.49 5.49
C ASP A 85 30.77 -6.66 4.63
N GLU A 86 30.60 -7.83 5.23
CA GLU A 86 30.06 -9.03 4.57
C GLU A 86 28.61 -8.88 4.06
N TYR A 87 27.85 -7.91 4.60
CA TYR A 87 26.46 -7.62 4.21
C TYR A 87 26.32 -6.36 3.35
N ARG A 88 27.43 -5.72 2.94
CA ARG A 88 27.40 -4.52 2.08
C ARG A 88 27.31 -4.87 0.59
N TYR A 89 26.37 -5.73 0.24
CA TYR A 89 26.06 -6.07 -1.15
C TYR A 89 24.72 -5.48 -1.59
N GLU A 90 24.46 -5.53 -2.89
CA GLU A 90 23.18 -5.11 -3.46
C GLU A 90 22.29 -6.32 -3.75
N VAL A 91 20.99 -6.12 -3.60
CA VAL A 91 19.94 -7.08 -3.94
C VAL A 91 18.95 -6.48 -4.91
N MET A 92 18.34 -7.33 -5.73
CA MET A 92 17.22 -6.95 -6.59
C MET A 92 15.94 -6.93 -5.74
N ILE A 93 15.18 -5.84 -5.83
CA ILE A 93 13.92 -5.68 -5.11
C ILE A 93 12.79 -5.30 -6.07
N LEU A 94 11.55 -5.62 -5.68
CA LEU A 94 10.32 -5.11 -6.29
C LEU A 94 9.60 -4.27 -5.24
N CYS A 95 9.44 -2.98 -5.51
CA CYS A 95 8.67 -2.09 -4.64
C CYS A 95 7.18 -2.20 -4.95
N ASN A 96 6.36 -2.51 -3.94
CA ASN A 96 4.91 -2.58 -4.12
C ASN A 96 4.33 -1.21 -4.52
N ASP A 97 4.77 -0.13 -3.88
CA ASP A 97 4.22 1.22 -4.09
C ASP A 97 4.58 1.79 -5.47
N CYS A 98 5.87 1.75 -5.82
CA CYS A 98 6.35 2.24 -7.12
C CYS A 98 6.08 1.26 -8.28
N SER A 99 5.87 -0.03 -7.98
CA SER A 99 5.76 -1.11 -8.96
C SER A 99 6.98 -1.23 -9.89
N THR A 100 8.15 -0.80 -9.40
CA THR A 100 9.43 -0.82 -10.12
C THR A 100 10.37 -1.83 -9.49
N THR A 101 11.11 -2.53 -10.35
CA THR A 101 12.23 -3.36 -9.95
C THR A 101 13.51 -2.53 -9.96
N SER A 102 14.24 -2.50 -8.84
CA SER A 102 15.50 -1.76 -8.72
C SER A 102 16.55 -2.55 -7.94
N ARG A 103 17.80 -2.08 -7.97
CA ARG A 103 18.88 -2.57 -7.11
C ARG A 103 18.92 -1.70 -5.86
N ALA A 104 18.97 -2.33 -4.69
CA ALA A 104 19.07 -1.66 -3.41
C ALA A 104 20.20 -2.27 -2.58
N LYS A 105 20.84 -1.47 -1.73
CA LYS A 105 21.77 -2.00 -0.73
C LYS A 105 21.01 -2.87 0.26
N PHE A 106 21.55 -4.04 0.55
CA PHE A 106 21.00 -4.91 1.59
C PHE A 106 21.09 -4.21 2.95
N HIS A 107 19.98 -4.22 3.69
CA HIS A 107 19.92 -3.73 5.06
C HIS A 107 18.86 -4.50 5.84
N ILE A 108 19.15 -4.85 7.10
CA ILE A 108 18.26 -5.69 7.93
C ILE A 108 16.88 -5.07 8.18
N PHE A 109 16.78 -3.74 8.22
CA PHE A 109 15.51 -3.03 8.45
C PHE A 109 14.67 -2.83 7.19
N GLY A 110 15.25 -2.94 5.99
CA GLY A 110 14.51 -2.73 4.75
C GLY A 110 15.36 -2.24 3.62
N HIS A 111 14.84 -2.41 2.40
CA HIS A 111 15.51 -2.06 1.16
C HIS A 111 14.84 -0.83 0.57
N LYS A 112 15.60 0.26 0.46
CA LYS A 112 15.12 1.49 -0.16
C LYS A 112 15.17 1.36 -1.68
N CYS A 113 14.01 1.52 -2.32
CA CYS A 113 13.87 1.49 -3.77
C CYS A 113 14.14 2.83 -4.44
#